data_AF-A0A0Q1CAJ2-F1
#
_entry.id   AF-A0A0Q1CAJ2-F1
#
_cell.length_a   1.000
_cell.length_b   1.000
_cell.length_c   1.000
_cell.angle_alpha   90.00
_cell.angle_beta   90.00
_cell.angle_gamma   90.00
#
_symmetry.space_group_name_H-M   'P 1'
#
loop_
_entity.id
_entity.type
_entity.pdbx_description
1 polymer ?
#
loop_
_entity_poly.entity_id
_entity_poly.type
_entity_poly.pdbx_seq_one_letter_code
_entity_poly.pdbx_strand_id
1 'polypeptide(L)' 'MNSDPLMTVLEVADHLRITPSSWRANVASGDAPAADDPDTDRPANRRRPRWRRSTIDEWNRTRRRAGRPHQDPSPVDPA' A
#
# COMPACT_ATOMS: atom_id res chain seq x y z
N MET A 1 19.66 7.55 -11.84
CA MET A 1 19.54 6.96 -10.50
C MET A 1 18.21 7.42 -9.91
N ASN A 2 17.18 6.56 -9.92
CA ASN A 2 15.92 6.87 -9.26
C ASN A 2 16.06 6.50 -7.79
N SER A 3 16.39 7.49 -6.95
CA SER A 3 16.30 7.33 -5.49
C SER A 3 14.84 7.15 -5.14
N ASP A 4 14.47 5.97 -4.65
CA ASP A 4 13.10 5.71 -4.20
C ASP A 4 12.86 6.45 -2.86
N PRO A 5 11.97 7.46 -2.84
CA PRO A 5 11.79 8.27 -1.64
C PRO A 5 11.04 7.48 -0.57
N LEU A 6 11.57 7.53 0.66
CA LEU A 6 10.90 7.01 1.84
C LEU A 6 9.82 7.96 2.32
N MET A 7 8.58 7.51 2.26
CA MET A 7 7.36 8.23 2.66
C MET A 7 6.94 7.84 4.07
N THR A 8 6.54 8.84 4.84
CA THR A 8 5.88 8.69 6.15
C THR A 8 4.43 8.25 5.99
N VAL A 9 3.80 7.87 7.11
CA VAL A 9 2.35 7.55 7.14
C VAL A 9 1.48 8.64 6.48
N LEU A 10 1.80 9.92 6.70
CA LEU A 10 1.01 11.03 6.15
C LEU A 10 1.17 11.13 4.64
N GLU A 11 2.40 11.02 4.15
CA GLU A 11 2.72 11.08 2.71
C GLU A 11 2.14 9.86 1.97
N VAL A 12 2.19 8.67 2.57
CA VAL A 12 1.54 7.47 2.02
C VAL A 12 0.03 7.67 1.92
N ALA A 13 -0.59 8.19 2.98
CA ALA A 13 -2.04 8.40 3.02
C ALA A 13 -2.49 9.43 1.97
N ASP A 14 -1.76 10.54 1.85
CA ASP A 14 -1.99 11.58 0.84
C ASP A 14 -1.84 11.02 -0.58
N HIS A 15 -0.75 10.29 -0.84
CA HIS A 15 -0.48 9.66 -2.14
C HIS A 15 -1.58 8.66 -2.55
N LEU A 16 -2.10 7.89 -1.60
CA LEU A 16 -3.19 6.94 -1.82
C LEU A 16 -4.58 7.57 -1.78
N ARG A 17 -4.69 8.85 -1.41
CA ARG A 17 -5.95 9.57 -1.15
C ARG A 17 -6.84 8.84 -0.13
N ILE A 18 -6.25 8.38 0.97
CA ILE A 18 -6.95 7.77 2.11
C ILE A 18 -6.58 8.50 3.41
N THR A 19 -7.22 8.12 4.53
CA THR A 19 -6.83 8.68 5.82
C THR A 19 -5.58 7.97 6.39
N PRO A 20 -4.74 8.67 7.18
CA PRO A 20 -3.62 8.06 7.91
C PRO A 20 -4.05 6.89 8.81
N SER A 21 -5.24 6.98 9.40
CA SER A 21 -5.80 5.92 10.26
C SER A 21 -6.14 4.68 9.45
N SER A 22 -6.75 4.84 8.26
CA SER A 22 -7.02 3.72 7.35
C SER A 22 -5.73 3.05 6.87
N TRP A 23 -4.68 3.83 6.59
CA TRP A 23 -3.36 3.26 6.26
C TRP A 23 -2.82 2.41 7.40
N ARG A 24 -2.81 2.94 8.64
CA ARG A 24 -2.36 2.20 9.82
C ARG A 24 -3.18 0.93 10.06
N ALA A 25 -4.50 0.99 9.85
CA ALA A 25 -5.37 -0.18 9.99
C ALA A 25 -5.00 -1.28 8.99
N ASN A 26 -4.79 -0.95 7.71
CA ASN A 26 -4.37 -1.93 6.70
C ASN A 26 -2.98 -2.52 7.01
N VAL A 27 -2.06 -1.72 7.56
CA VAL A 27 -0.74 -2.23 7.97
C VAL A 27 -0.88 -3.18 9.16
N ALA A 28 -1.72 -2.82 10.14
CA ALA A 28 -1.96 -3.64 11.32
C ALA A 28 -2.71 -4.95 11.02
N SER A 29 -3.60 -4.95 10.03
CA SER A 29 -4.30 -6.16 9.56
C SER A 29 -3.44 -7.05 8.67
N GLY A 30 -2.29 -6.57 8.20
CA GLY A 30 -1.43 -7.27 7.23
C GLY A 30 -1.90 -7.14 5.78
N ASP A 31 -2.93 -6.34 5.51
CA ASP A 31 -3.42 -6.06 4.15
C ASP A 31 -2.51 -5.12 3.36
N ALA A 32 -1.73 -4.29 4.06
CA ALA A 32 -0.73 -3.39 3.50
C ALA A 32 0.70 -3.84 3.84
N PRO A 33 1.70 -3.46 3.02
CA PRO A 33 3.09 -3.82 3.25
C PRO A 33 3.60 -3.29 4.60
N ALA A 34 4.47 -4.08 5.22
CA ALA A 34 5.26 -3.64 6.37
C ALA A 34 6.15 -2.44 5.97
N ALA A 35 6.57 -1.66 6.97
CA ALA A 35 7.47 -0.53 6.75
C ALA A 35 8.84 -1.02 6.28
N ASP A 36 9.36 -0.41 5.22
CA ASP A 36 10.72 -0.64 4.72
C ASP A 36 11.79 -0.15 5.73
N ASP A 37 11.46 0.91 6.47
CA ASP A 37 12.22 1.40 7.60
C ASP A 37 11.29 1.47 8.83
N PRO A 38 11.25 0.42 9.66
CA PRO A 38 10.34 0.35 10.80
C PRO A 38 10.72 1.23 12.00
N ASP A 39 11.86 1.94 11.97
CA ASP A 39 12.37 2.78 13.07
C ASP A 39 12.35 2.02 14.42
N THR A 40 12.93 0.81 14.44
CA THR A 40 12.86 -0.14 15.58
C THR A 40 13.59 0.34 16.81
N ASP A 41 14.54 1.25 16.65
CA ASP A 41 15.36 1.81 17.73
C ASP A 41 14.56 2.73 18.68
N ARG A 42 13.35 3.13 18.27
CA ARG A 42 12.47 3.98 19.08
C ARG A 42 11.38 3.18 19.79
N PRO A 43 10.95 3.63 20.99
CA PRO A 43 9.79 3.07 21.65
C PRO A 43 8.56 3.20 20.75
N ALA A 44 7.62 2.24 20.83
CA ALA A 44 6.52 2.07 19.87
C ALA A 44 5.71 3.37 19.61
N ASN A 45 5.54 4.19 20.65
CA ASN A 45 4.85 5.49 20.58
C ASN A 45 5.62 6.61 19.85
N ARG A 46 6.92 6.41 19.58
CA ARG A 46 7.80 7.36 18.88
C ARG A 46 8.33 6.83 17.55
N ARG A 47 7.98 5.60 17.17
CA ARG A 47 8.39 5.01 15.89
C ARG A 47 7.82 5.81 14.72
N ARG A 48 8.66 6.06 13.73
CA ARG A 48 8.32 6.73 12.49
C ARG A 48 8.57 5.78 11.32
N PRO A 49 7.71 4.76 11.16
CA PRO A 49 7.84 3.82 10.05
C PRO A 49 7.79 4.58 8.72
N ARG A 50 8.61 4.15 7.77
CA ARG A 50 8.64 4.69 6.41
C ARG A 50 8.50 3.58 5.36
N TRP A 51 7.91 3.96 4.23
CA TRP A 51 7.68 3.09 3.09
C TRP A 51 8.29 3.69 1.84
N ARG A 52 8.90 2.86 1.01
CA ARG A 52 9.30 3.22 -0.34
C ARG A 52 8.09 3.54 -1.19
N ARG A 53 8.19 4.58 -2.02
CA ARG A 53 7.13 4.95 -2.94
C ARG A 53 6.80 3.81 -3.92
N SER A 54 7.80 3.09 -4.43
CA SER A 54 7.56 1.93 -5.30
C SER A 54 6.75 0.83 -4.62
N THR A 55 7.04 0.50 -3.36
CA THR A 55 6.28 -0.48 -2.56
C THR A 55 4.80 -0.08 -2.48
N ILE A 56 4.54 1.20 -2.21
CA ILE A 56 3.16 1.72 -2.13
C ILE A 56 2.46 1.71 -3.49
N ASP A 57 3.17 2.09 -4.56
CA ASP A 57 2.63 2.09 -5.92
C ASP A 57 2.29 0.67 -6.40
N GLU A 58 3.14 -0.29 -6.10
CA GLU A 58 2.92 -1.71 -6.40
C GLU A 58 1.70 -2.24 -5.64
N TRP A 59 1.63 -1.98 -4.33
CA TRP A 59 0.48 -2.38 -3.52
C TRP A 59 -0.83 -1.73 -3.99
N ASN A 60 -0.82 -0.44 -4.32
CA ASN A 60 -2.01 0.25 -4.82
C ASN A 60 -2.48 -0.36 -6.15
N ARG A 61 -1.54 -0.77 -7.01
CA ARG A 61 -1.85 -1.45 -8.27
C ARG A 61 -2.49 -2.82 -8.04
N THR A 62 -2.00 -3.62 -7.10
CA THR A 62 -2.57 -4.95 -6.80
C THR A 62 -3.92 -4.85 -6.10
N ARG A 63 -4.07 -3.92 -5.13
CA ARG A 63 -5.35 -3.67 -4.44
C ARG A 63 -6.49 -3.30 -5.39
N ARG A 64 -6.22 -2.45 -6.40
CA ARG A 64 -7.23 -2.06 -7.40
C ARG A 64 -7.69 -3.21 -8.28
N ARG A 65 -6.86 -4.25 -8.47
CA ARG A 65 -7.23 -5.45 -9.23
C ARG A 65 -8.14 -6.37 -8.44
N ALA A 66 -7.94 -6.48 -7.12
CA ALA A 66 -8.78 -7.30 -6.25
C ALA A 66 -10.22 -6.76 -6.11
N GLY A 67 -10.44 -5.45 -6.30
CA GLY A 67 -11.76 -4.83 -6.22
C GLY A 67 -12.55 -4.75 -7.54
N ARG A 68 -11.97 -5.19 -8.66
CA ARG A 68 -12.69 -5.24 -9.95
C ARG A 68 -13.05 -6.69 -10.22
N PRO A 69 -14.34 -7.08 -10.33
CA PRO A 69 -14.65 -8.34 -10.97
C PRO A 69 -14.03 -8.29 -12.36
N HIS A 70 -13.08 -9.20 -12.60
CA HIS A 70 -12.65 -9.51 -13.94
C HIS A 70 -13.90 -10.05 -14.63
N GLN A 71 -14.61 -9.21 -15.39
CA GLN A 71 -15.53 -9.73 -16.39
C GLN A 71 -14.65 -10.40 -17.41
N ASP A 72 -14.42 -11.69 -17.18
CA ASP A 72 -14.00 -12.66 -18.15
C ASP A 72 -15.02 -12.54 -19.31
N PRO A 73 -14.65 -12.05 -20.50
CA PRO A 73 -15.53 -12.22 -21.64
C PRO A 73 -15.49 -13.71 -21.98
N SER A 74 -16.38 -14.48 -21.36
CA SER A 74 -16.57 -15.88 -21.70
C SER A 74 -16.79 -15.97 -23.22
N PRO A 75 -15.95 -16.72 -23.96
CA PRO A 75 -16.21 -16.96 -25.36
C PRO A 75 -17.39 -17.91 -25.44
N VAL A 76 -18.56 -17.38 -25.76
CA VAL A 76 -19.70 -18.18 -26.19
C VAL A 76 -19.39 -18.69 -27.59
N ASP A 77 -19.02 -19.96 -27.71
CA ASP A 77 -18.95 -20.67 -28.98
C ASP A 77 -20.34 -20.72 -29.62
N PRO A 78 -20.52 -20.25 -30.87
CA PRO A 78 -21.74 -20.50 -31.62
C PRO A 78 -21.67 -21.88 -32.29
N ALA A 79 -22.67 -22.72 -32.00
CA ALA A 79 -22.95 -23.97 -32.71
C ALA A 79 -23.88 -23.71 -33.91
#